data_AF-A0A0R1DIB9-F1
#
_entry.id   AF-A0A0R1DIB9-F1
#
_cell.length_a   1.000
_cell.length_b   1.000
_cell.length_c   1.000
_cell.angle_alpha   90.00
_cell.angle_beta   90.00
_cell.angle_gamma   90.00
#
_symmetry.space_group_name_H-M   'P 1'
#
loop_
_entity.id
_entity.type
_entity.pdbx_description
1 polymer ?
#
loop_
_entity_poly.entity_id
_entity_poly.type
_entity_poly.pdbx_seq_one_letter_code
_entity_poly.pdbx_strand_id
1 'polypeptide(L)'
;MLNVPMAPMFNNNNNANQCVGGLNASDTPQFVLMTFDDAVNTINIDLYEELFNNKSRKNPNGCSWRGTFYLSHEWTDYGMVQDLYSQGHEMASHSVSLHRYLVRALLKGLLFLHISPAMMFVLFSPTFHLHC
;
A
#
# COMPACT_ATOMS: atom_id res chain seq x y z
N MET A 1 -2.17 2.15 28.46
CA MET A 1 -2.55 3.01 27.32
C MET A 1 -1.34 3.84 26.96
N LEU A 2 -0.62 3.48 25.91
CA LEU A 2 0.52 4.27 25.43
C LEU A 2 -0.06 5.51 24.76
N ASN A 3 0.28 6.69 25.30
CA ASN A 3 -0.12 7.98 24.75
C ASN A 3 0.73 8.22 23.50
N VAL A 4 0.28 7.75 22.34
CA VAL A 4 0.93 8.05 21.07
C VAL A 4 0.55 9.50 20.73
N PRO A 5 1.49 10.46 20.75
CA PRO A 5 1.16 11.83 20.36
C PRO A 5 0.63 11.81 18.93
N MET A 6 -0.53 12.44 18.71
CA MET A 6 -1.06 12.64 17.36
C MET A 6 0.01 13.37 16.55
N ALA A 7 0.41 12.82 15.41
CA ALA A 7 1.32 13.49 14.51
C ALA A 7 0.70 14.85 14.09
N PRO A 8 1.50 15.93 14.02
CA PRO A 8 0.98 17.22 13.59
C PRO A 8 0.45 17.14 12.16
N MET A 9 -0.57 17.94 11.86
CA MET A 9 -1.07 18.09 10.50
C MET A 9 0.06 18.60 9.59
N PHE A 10 0.38 17.86 8.53
CA PHE A 10 1.32 18.35 7.51
C PHE A 10 0.61 19.34 6.58
N ASN A 11 1.14 20.56 6.50
CA ASN A 11 0.64 21.61 5.63
C ASN A 11 1.74 22.02 4.66
N ASN A 12 1.46 21.99 3.36
CA ASN A 12 2.40 22.31 2.28
C ASN A 12 2.11 23.65 1.60
N ASN A 13 1.29 24.50 2.23
CA ASN A 13 0.83 25.82 1.78
C ASN A 13 1.91 26.78 1.24
N ASN A 14 3.20 26.50 1.45
CA ASN A 14 4.31 27.32 0.96
C ASN A 14 5.21 26.61 -0.07
N ASN A 15 5.25 25.27 -0.11
CA ASN A 15 6.01 24.47 -1.09
C ASN A 15 5.69 22.97 -0.95
N ALA A 16 5.14 22.33 -1.97
CA ALA A 16 4.85 20.88 -1.97
C ALA A 16 6.09 19.98 -2.08
N ASN A 17 7.25 20.53 -2.42
CA ASN A 17 8.49 19.79 -2.66
C ASN A 17 9.44 19.79 -1.44
N GLN A 18 9.05 20.42 -0.33
CA GLN A 18 9.87 20.48 0.88
C GLN A 18 9.72 19.20 1.70
N CYS A 19 10.84 18.61 2.11
CA CYS A 19 10.85 17.44 2.99
C CYS A 19 10.23 17.81 4.35
N VAL A 20 9.43 16.88 4.87
CA VAL A 20 8.76 17.03 6.16
C VAL A 20 9.80 17.20 7.28
N GLY A 21 9.54 18.10 8.22
CA GLY A 21 10.46 18.39 9.32
C GLY A 21 11.66 19.26 8.94
N GLY A 22 11.74 19.76 7.70
CA GLY A 22 12.83 20.62 7.25
C GLY A 22 14.16 19.89 7.06
N LEU A 23 14.12 18.56 6.94
CA LEU A 23 15.29 17.73 6.65
C LEU A 23 15.84 18.03 5.25
N ASN A 24 17.15 17.87 5.06
CA ASN A 24 17.73 17.86 3.73
C ASN A 24 17.31 16.59 2.99
N ALA A 25 17.27 16.63 1.66
CA ALA A 25 16.94 15.45 0.85
C ALA A 25 17.91 14.28 1.10
N SER A 26 19.20 14.55 1.38
CA SER A 26 20.21 13.54 1.71
C SER A 26 19.92 12.80 3.02
N ASP A 27 19.29 13.49 3.96
CA ASP A 27 19.01 13.01 5.31
C ASP A 27 17.57 12.47 5.41
N THR A 28 16.77 12.67 4.36
CA THR A 28 15.37 12.28 4.29
C THR A 28 15.24 10.87 3.76
N PRO A 29 14.53 10.00 4.49
CA PRO A 29 14.40 8.64 4.05
C PRO A 29 13.47 8.38 2.91
N GLN A 30 13.69 7.23 2.27
CA GLN A 30 12.69 6.72 1.36
C GLN A 30 11.81 5.66 1.92
N PHE A 31 10.56 5.87 1.56
CA PHE A 31 9.53 4.88 1.59
C PHE A 31 9.22 4.46 0.16
N VAL A 32 9.43 3.18 -0.14
CA VAL A 32 8.85 2.57 -1.33
C VAL A 32 7.59 1.89 -0.85
N LEU A 33 6.43 2.38 -1.29
CA LEU A 33 5.14 1.80 -0.98
C LEU A 33 4.78 0.79 -2.07
N MET A 34 4.75 -0.50 -1.71
CA MET A 34 4.28 -1.54 -2.63
C MET A 34 2.82 -1.85 -2.33
N THR A 35 1.96 -1.65 -3.33
CA THR A 35 0.53 -1.89 -3.21
C THR A 35 0.07 -3.03 -4.11
N PHE A 36 -0.91 -3.78 -3.64
CA PHE A 36 -1.61 -4.82 -4.40
C PHE A 36 -3.09 -4.51 -4.39
N ASP A 37 -3.67 -4.47 -5.57
CA ASP A 37 -5.09 -4.16 -5.73
C ASP A 37 -5.87 -5.46 -5.96
N ASP A 38 -7.14 -5.43 -5.57
CA ASP A 38 -8.15 -6.45 -5.80
C ASP A 38 -8.09 -7.68 -4.89
N ALA A 39 -8.56 -8.81 -5.39
CA ALA A 39 -8.95 -9.94 -4.56
C ALA A 39 -7.73 -10.76 -4.12
N VAL A 40 -7.68 -11.17 -2.84
CA VAL A 40 -6.71 -12.15 -2.34
C VAL A 40 -7.37 -13.52 -2.33
N ASN A 41 -6.76 -14.51 -2.97
CA ASN A 41 -7.30 -15.87 -3.05
C ASN A 41 -6.20 -16.90 -3.33
N THR A 42 -6.62 -18.16 -3.52
CA THR A 42 -5.72 -19.29 -3.78
C THR A 42 -4.86 -19.14 -5.04
N ILE A 43 -5.19 -18.24 -5.97
CA ILE A 43 -4.44 -18.07 -7.22
C ILE A 43 -3.21 -17.19 -6.99
N ASN A 44 -3.28 -16.19 -6.11
CA ASN A 44 -2.21 -15.21 -5.91
C ASN A 44 -1.48 -15.35 -4.58
N ILE A 45 -1.98 -16.17 -3.65
CA ILE A 45 -1.34 -16.32 -2.34
C ILE A 45 0.10 -16.84 -2.44
N ASP A 46 0.37 -17.82 -3.31
CA ASP A 46 1.71 -18.38 -3.52
C ASP A 46 2.71 -17.31 -3.99
N LEU A 47 2.25 -16.37 -4.84
CA LEU A 47 3.05 -15.25 -5.29
C LEU A 47 3.38 -14.30 -4.13
N TYR A 48 2.42 -14.02 -3.24
CA TYR A 48 2.67 -13.17 -2.08
C TYR A 48 3.63 -13.82 -1.10
N GLU A 49 3.53 -15.14 -0.88
CA GLU A 49 4.46 -15.88 -0.03
C GLU A 49 5.89 -15.87 -0.58
N GLU A 50 6.06 -16.06 -1.89
CA GLU A 50 7.37 -15.95 -2.55
C GLU A 50 7.92 -14.53 -2.41
N LEU A 51 7.09 -13.54 -2.67
CA LEU A 51 7.48 -12.14 -2.68
C LEU A 51 7.92 -11.67 -1.29
N PHE A 52 7.11 -11.95 -0.26
CA PHE A 52 7.35 -11.58 1.13
C PHE A 52 8.17 -12.61 1.90
N ASN A 53 8.94 -13.45 1.19
CA ASN A 53 9.85 -14.38 1.84
C ASN A 53 10.91 -13.62 2.66
N ASN A 54 10.70 -13.64 3.97
CA ASN A 54 11.44 -12.87 4.99
C ASN A 54 12.93 -13.25 5.12
N LYS A 55 13.39 -14.26 4.37
CA LYS A 55 14.78 -14.71 4.38
C LYS A 55 15.69 -13.87 3.50
N SER A 56 15.20 -13.38 2.35
CA SER A 56 16.04 -12.75 1.33
C SER A 56 15.90 -11.23 1.25
N ARG A 57 14.79 -10.66 1.74
CA ARG A 57 14.49 -9.23 1.60
C ARG A 57 14.16 -8.61 2.95
N LYS A 58 15.02 -7.69 3.40
CA LYS A 58 14.87 -6.95 4.64
C LYS A 58 15.22 -5.49 4.41
N ASN A 59 14.52 -4.61 5.12
CA ASN A 59 14.88 -3.20 5.17
C ASN A 59 16.20 -3.00 5.92
N PRO A 60 16.89 -1.86 5.75
CA PRO A 60 18.15 -1.57 6.47
C PRO A 60 18.05 -1.65 8.01
N ASN A 61 16.84 -1.55 8.57
CA ASN A 61 16.57 -1.75 10.00
C ASN A 61 16.50 -3.24 10.42
N GLY A 62 16.70 -4.19 9.50
CA GLY A 62 16.68 -5.63 9.76
C GLY A 62 15.29 -6.27 9.75
N CYS A 63 14.24 -5.49 9.51
CA CYS A 63 12.87 -6.00 9.48
C CYS A 63 12.45 -6.46 8.09
N SER A 64 11.49 -7.38 8.07
CA SER A 64 10.77 -7.73 6.86
C SER A 64 10.06 -6.53 6.28
N TRP A 65 10.19 -6.37 4.96
CA TRP A 65 9.42 -5.38 4.21
C TRP A 65 7.97 -5.82 4.09
N ARG A 66 7.05 -4.86 3.97
CA ARG A 66 5.60 -5.08 3.97
C ARG A 66 4.98 -4.38 2.77
N GLY A 67 3.95 -5.00 2.19
CA GLY A 67 3.04 -4.35 1.26
C GLY A 67 1.73 -3.91 1.91
N THR A 68 1.00 -3.09 1.17
CA THR A 68 -0.36 -2.65 1.48
C THR A 68 -1.32 -3.27 0.46
N PHE A 69 -2.38 -3.93 0.93
CA PHE A 69 -3.37 -4.58 0.06
C PHE A 69 -4.65 -3.77 0.04
N TYR A 70 -5.03 -3.29 -1.15
CA TYR A 70 -6.30 -2.65 -1.43
C TYR A 70 -7.30 -3.71 -1.89
N LEU A 71 -8.08 -4.23 -0.94
CA LEU A 71 -8.89 -5.43 -1.13
C LEU A 71 -10.28 -5.13 -1.69
N SER A 72 -10.59 -5.75 -2.82
CA SER A 72 -11.96 -5.85 -3.34
C SER A 72 -12.70 -6.98 -2.62
N HIS A 73 -13.96 -6.78 -2.21
CA HIS A 73 -14.71 -7.84 -1.51
C HIS A 73 -14.93 -9.09 -2.38
N GLU A 74 -15.23 -8.88 -3.66
CA GLU A 74 -15.56 -9.97 -4.57
C GLU A 74 -14.36 -10.88 -4.80
N TRP A 75 -14.54 -12.19 -4.63
CA TRP A 75 -13.50 -13.22 -4.81
C TRP A 75 -12.35 -13.19 -3.80
N THR A 76 -12.47 -12.42 -2.70
CA THR A 76 -11.48 -12.41 -1.61
C THR A 76 -11.77 -13.49 -0.57
N ASP A 77 -10.74 -14.28 -0.25
CA ASP A 77 -10.71 -15.17 0.90
C ASP A 77 -10.18 -14.41 2.13
N TYR A 78 -11.09 -14.10 3.06
CA TYR A 78 -10.74 -13.33 4.26
C TYR A 78 -9.89 -14.12 5.27
N GLY A 79 -9.82 -15.45 5.19
CA GLY A 79 -8.89 -16.24 5.99
C GLY A 79 -7.45 -15.93 5.59
N MET A 80 -7.17 -15.93 4.28
CA MET A 80 -5.84 -15.56 3.76
C MET A 80 -5.50 -14.10 4.03
N VAL A 81 -6.49 -13.20 3.96
CA VAL A 81 -6.29 -11.79 4.37
C VAL A 81 -5.91 -11.69 5.84
N GLN A 82 -6.56 -12.46 6.72
CA GLN A 82 -6.21 -12.47 8.14
C GLN A 82 -4.78 -12.97 8.36
N ASP A 83 -4.34 -13.97 7.60
CA ASP A 83 -2.97 -14.47 7.68
C ASP A 83 -1.96 -13.41 7.24
N LEU A 84 -2.20 -12.73 6.11
CA LEU A 84 -1.36 -11.61 5.65
C LEU A 84 -1.34 -10.45 6.66
N TYR A 85 -2.49 -10.13 7.26
CA TYR A 85 -2.57 -9.11 8.30
C TYR A 85 -1.79 -9.52 9.56
N SER A 86 -1.90 -10.78 9.99
CA SER A 86 -1.17 -11.31 11.14
C SER A 86 0.34 -11.29 10.90
N GLN A 87 0.76 -11.40 9.64
CA GLN A 87 2.15 -11.24 9.24
C GLN A 87 2.62 -9.79 9.31
N GLY A 88 1.73 -8.79 9.36
CA GLY A 88 2.07 -7.36 9.49
C GLY A 88 1.88 -6.55 8.20
N HIS A 89 1.13 -7.07 7.22
CA HIS A 89 0.74 -6.31 6.03
C HIS A 89 -0.42 -5.36 6.33
N GLU A 90 -0.43 -4.21 5.65
CA GLU A 90 -1.52 -3.25 5.77
C GLU A 90 -2.70 -3.68 4.88
N MET A 91 -3.92 -3.55 5.41
CA MET A 91 -5.15 -3.86 4.69
C MET A 91 -5.99 -2.58 4.53
N ALA A 92 -6.35 -2.28 3.29
CA ALA A 92 -7.19 -1.17 2.89
C ALA A 92 -8.36 -1.68 2.02
N SER A 93 -9.44 -0.90 1.94
CA SER A 93 -10.62 -1.27 1.16
C SER A 93 -10.52 -0.77 -0.28
N HIS A 94 -10.74 -1.65 -1.26
CA HIS A 94 -10.90 -1.35 -2.69
C HIS A 94 -12.34 -1.59 -3.19
N SER A 95 -13.32 -1.18 -2.37
CA SER A 95 -14.76 -1.30 -2.64
C SER A 95 -15.30 -2.74 -2.55
N VAL A 96 -16.63 -2.83 -2.40
CA VAL A 96 -17.33 -4.11 -2.28
C VAL A 96 -17.74 -4.69 -3.64
N SER A 97 -17.85 -3.86 -4.67
CA SER A 97 -18.56 -4.21 -5.91
C SER A 97 -17.82 -3.78 -7.18
N LEU A 98 -16.49 -3.91 -7.20
CA LEU A 98 -15.66 -3.47 -8.31
C LEU A 98 -16.14 -4.04 -9.66
N HIS A 99 -16.40 -5.35 -9.73
CA HIS A 99 -16.86 -5.99 -10.97
C HIS A 99 -18.24 -5.50 -11.41
N ARG A 100 -19.17 -5.28 -10.48
CA ARG A 100 -20.53 -4.79 -10.81
C ARG A 100 -20.52 -3.38 -11.37
N TYR A 101 -19.63 -2.49 -10.92
CA TYR A 101 -19.55 -1.14 -11.46
C TYR A 101 -18.94 -1.13 -12.86
N LEU A 102 -17.90 -1.94 -13.11
CA LEU A 102 -17.30 -2.09 -14.44
C LEU A 102 -18.29 -2.68 -15.45
N VAL A 103 -18.97 -3.77 -15.10
CA VAL A 103 -19.98 -4.39 -15.98
C VAL A 103 -21.15 -3.43 -16.23
N ARG A 104 -21.59 -2.66 -15.23
CA ARG A 104 -22.65 -1.66 -15.40
C ARG A 104 -22.20 -0.44 -16.22
N ALA A 105 -20.93 -0.04 -16.15
CA ALA A 105 -20.38 1.04 -16.97
C ALA A 105 -20.24 0.62 -18.43
N LEU A 106 -19.75 -0.61 -18.67
CA LEU A 106 -19.61 -1.20 -20.00
C LEU A 106 -20.97 -1.42 -20.67
N LEU A 107 -21.99 -1.89 -19.94
CA LEU A 107 -23.36 -2.05 -20.45
C LEU A 107 -24.09 -0.71 -20.69
N LYS A 108 -23.62 0.40 -20.09
CA LYS A 108 -24.22 1.73 -20.26
C LYS A 108 -23.59 2.55 -21.39
N GLY A 109 -22.72 1.96 -22.21
CA GLY A 109 -22.13 2.63 -23.40
C GLY A 109 -21.31 3.88 -23.05
N LEU A 110 -20.92 4.03 -21.80
CA LEU A 110 -20.23 5.20 -21.30
C LEU A 110 -18.72 4.97 -21.50
N LEU A 111 -18.24 5.29 -22.71
CA LEU A 111 -16.82 5.32 -23.04
C LEU A 111 -16.15 6.49 -22.31
N PHE A 112 -16.08 6.43 -20.98
CA PHE A 112 -15.08 7.24 -20.28
C PHE A 112 -13.76 6.52 -20.44
N LEU A 113 -12.82 7.22 -21.09
CA LEU A 113 -11.39 7.08 -20.85
C LEU A 113 -11.14 7.16 -19.34
N HIS A 114 -11.34 6.06 -18.61
CA HIS A 114 -10.90 5.97 -17.23
C HIS A 114 -9.46 5.51 -17.29
N ILE A 115 -8.60 6.51 -17.50
CA ILE A 115 -7.21 6.50 -17.06
C ILE A 115 -7.28 6.04 -15.61
N SER A 116 -6.96 4.78 -15.33
CA SER A 116 -6.72 4.34 -13.97
C SER A 116 -5.46 5.10 -13.53
N PRO A 117 -5.54 6.07 -12.60
CA PRO A 117 -4.34 6.68 -12.07
C PRO A 117 -3.86 5.77 -10.94
N ALA A 118 -3.53 4.51 -11.26
CA ALA A 118 -2.67 3.71 -10.40
C ALA A 118 -1.25 4.25 -10.60
N MET A 119 -1.02 5.41 -9.99
CA MET A 119 0.23 6.11 -10.03
C MET A 119 1.22 5.32 -9.19
N MET A 120 2.03 4.50 -9.85
CA MET A 120 3.21 3.87 -9.28
C MET A 120 4.20 4.97 -8.87
N PHE A 121 4.00 5.53 -7.67
CA PHE A 121 4.96 6.42 -7.04
C PHE A 121 6.05 5.57 -6.38
N VAL A 122 7.03 5.17 -7.19
CA VAL A 122 8.33 4.76 -6.65
C VAL A 122 9.07 6.03 -6.29
N LEU A 123 8.90 6.49 -5.06
CA LEU A 123 9.78 7.50 -4.50
C LEU A 123 11.10 6.78 -4.13
N PHE A 124 12.27 7.34 -4.46
CA PHE A 124 13.64 6.86 -4.18
C PHE A 124 14.43 7.84 -3.28
N SER A 125 15.02 7.39 -2.16
CA SER A 125 15.78 8.16 -1.13
C SER A 125 16.31 7.17 -0.03
N PRO A 126 17.04 7.57 1.03
CA PRO A 126 17.60 6.61 1.98
C PRO A 126 17.27 6.88 3.47
N THR A 127 16.64 5.91 4.15
CA THR A 127 16.83 5.54 5.61
C THR A 127 15.93 6.09 6.77
N PHE A 128 14.68 5.60 6.97
CA PHE A 128 13.85 5.90 8.16
C PHE A 128 13.84 4.63 9.00
N HIS A 129 14.12 4.76 10.29
CA HIS A 129 13.96 3.66 11.24
C HIS A 129 12.50 3.57 11.67
N LEU A 130 11.73 2.73 10.96
CA LEU A 130 10.47 2.19 11.47
C LEU A 130 10.80 1.15 12.54
N HIS A 131 10.24 1.31 13.73
CA HIS A 131 10.20 0.23 14.72
C HIS A 131 9.25 -0.85 14.22
N CYS A 132 9.71 -2.08 14.33
CA CYS A 132 8.99 -3.32 14.04
C CYS A 132 8.59 -3.93 15.39
#